data_AF-A0A6P8XH64-F1
#
_entry.id   AF-A0A6P8XH64-F1
#
_cell.length_a   1.000
_cell.length_b   1.000
_cell.length_c   1.000
_cell.angle_alpha   90.00
_cell.angle_beta   90.00
_cell.angle_gamma   90.00
#
_symmetry.space_group_name_H-M   'P 1'
#
loop_
_entity.id
_entity.type
_entity.pdbx_description
1 polymer ?
#
loop_
_entity_poly.entity_id
_entity_poly.type
_entity_poly.pdbx_seq_one_letter_code
_entity_poly.pdbx_strand_id
1 'polypeptide(L)'
;MQTRDRIRREYNSYNDLSRQFCMYDDQSMDSLDDRIEMNPNGCETDCYTLCPCPQPSLLLLRQHNFKLKVYYSNVGNCVQCNKRIRFAVASLRCRDCPLRCHTECYDQLTVNCIPQPLISSKRGHLSDFAPDAAPMVPALIVHCVTEIEARGLEQEGLYRVSSTREKVKRLRHKLLRGKTTPHLGNKDTHTLCCCIKDFLRTLQRPLIPVIHRHDFVLATQQNDPLAAEEQLYLAVVDLHRAHRDTLAFLMLHWQRIAQSPAVKMSINNIAVIFAPTLFDDVDLNLSNVVIWQQVLRVLLLQPPGFWAQFLEVDSLMPACSLDDDEWKRESNHSPSVHWQSVKTYFRSMVNLAG
;
A
#
# COMPACT_ATOMS: atom_id res chain seq x y z
N MET A 1 23.67 -18.62 -7.65
CA MET A 1 23.67 -17.14 -7.56
C MET A 1 23.95 -16.43 -8.90
N GLN A 2 24.64 -17.03 -9.88
CA GLN A 2 24.94 -16.37 -11.17
C GLN A 2 23.76 -16.26 -12.16
N THR A 3 22.66 -17.00 -11.95
CA THR A 3 21.52 -17.03 -12.88
C THR A 3 20.56 -15.84 -12.71
N ARG A 4 20.35 -15.34 -11.47
CA ARG A 4 19.49 -14.16 -11.19
C ARG A 4 20.02 -12.86 -11.80
N ASP A 5 21.34 -12.68 -11.85
CA ASP A 5 21.98 -11.49 -12.43
C ASP A 5 22.12 -11.53 -13.95
N ARG A 6 21.95 -12.71 -14.55
CA ARG A 6 21.93 -12.91 -16.01
C ARG A 6 20.53 -12.64 -16.58
N ILE A 7 19.48 -13.14 -15.93
CA ILE A 7 18.07 -12.88 -16.34
C ILE A 7 17.68 -11.41 -16.12
N ARG A 8 18.18 -10.75 -15.06
CA ARG A 8 18.02 -9.29 -14.85
C ARG A 8 18.67 -8.42 -15.93
N ARG A 9 19.61 -8.97 -16.72
CA ARG A 9 20.24 -8.23 -17.82
C ARG A 9 19.43 -8.28 -19.11
N GLU A 10 18.64 -9.33 -19.32
CA GLU A 10 17.88 -9.54 -20.56
C GLU A 10 16.51 -8.83 -20.61
N TYR A 11 15.88 -8.49 -19.48
CA TYR A 11 14.55 -7.83 -19.47
C TYR A 11 14.59 -6.38 -18.98
N ASN A 12 15.31 -5.52 -19.69
CA ASN A 12 15.64 -4.16 -19.24
C ASN A 12 14.82 -3.01 -19.86
N SER A 13 13.74 -3.30 -20.59
CA SER A 13 12.88 -2.27 -21.16
C SER A 13 11.40 -2.60 -20.99
N TYR A 14 10.65 -1.69 -20.35
CA TYR A 14 9.17 -1.78 -20.31
C TYR A 14 8.56 -1.75 -21.73
N ASN A 15 9.29 -1.20 -22.70
CA ASN A 15 8.89 -1.21 -24.12
C ASN A 15 9.00 -2.59 -24.78
N ASP A 16 9.83 -3.52 -24.29
CA ASP A 16 9.95 -4.84 -24.92
C ASP A 16 8.78 -5.76 -24.53
N LEU A 17 8.29 -5.65 -23.30
CA LEU A 17 7.01 -6.25 -22.91
C LEU A 17 5.85 -5.62 -23.69
N SER A 18 5.78 -4.29 -23.75
CA SER A 18 4.71 -3.57 -24.46
C SER A 18 4.68 -3.87 -25.97
N ARG A 19 5.83 -4.14 -26.60
CA ARG A 19 5.91 -4.51 -28.02
C ARG A 19 5.39 -5.93 -28.28
N GLN A 20 5.58 -6.85 -27.36
CA GLN A 20 5.06 -8.21 -27.47
C GLN A 20 3.54 -8.25 -27.19
N PHE A 21 3.01 -7.31 -26.39
CA PHE A 21 1.57 -7.13 -26.18
C PHE A 21 0.85 -6.34 -27.29
N CYS A 22 1.58 -5.63 -28.17
CA CYS A 22 1.00 -4.88 -29.29
C CYS A 22 0.54 -5.78 -30.47
N MET A 23 0.74 -7.10 -30.38
CA MET A 23 0.27 -8.08 -31.37
C MET A 23 -1.11 -8.68 -31.04
N TYR A 24 -1.81 -8.15 -30.03
CA TYR A 24 -3.15 -8.60 -29.62
C TYR A 24 -4.24 -7.54 -29.79
N ASP A 25 -4.04 -6.54 -30.66
CA ASP A 25 -5.19 -5.90 -31.32
C ASP A 25 -5.73 -6.90 -32.36
N ASP A 26 -7.07 -7.06 -32.39
CA ASP A 26 -7.88 -7.90 -33.30
C ASP A 26 -8.31 -9.31 -32.87
N GLN A 27 -8.42 -9.59 -31.56
CA GLN A 27 -9.38 -10.62 -31.11
C GLN A 27 -10.34 -10.03 -30.09
N SER A 28 -11.48 -9.53 -30.60
CA SER A 28 -12.74 -9.28 -29.91
C SER A 28 -12.89 -10.14 -28.65
N MET A 29 -12.72 -9.53 -27.48
CA MET A 29 -13.01 -10.12 -26.16
C MET A 29 -14.50 -9.99 -25.77
N ASP A 30 -15.37 -9.59 -26.70
CA ASP A 30 -16.82 -9.41 -26.50
C ASP A 30 -17.61 -10.73 -26.37
N SER A 31 -16.97 -11.86 -26.02
CA SER A 31 -17.66 -13.15 -25.90
C SER A 31 -17.49 -13.84 -24.53
N LEU A 32 -17.12 -13.10 -23.48
CA LEU A 32 -17.05 -13.61 -22.11
C LEU A 32 -17.90 -12.84 -21.10
N ASP A 33 -18.74 -11.90 -21.55
CA ASP A 33 -19.67 -11.15 -20.69
C ASP A 33 -20.85 -11.98 -20.17
N ASP A 34 -21.12 -13.18 -20.72
CA ASP A 34 -22.33 -13.95 -20.42
C ASP A 34 -22.27 -14.88 -19.19
N ARG A 35 -21.24 -14.83 -18.31
CA ARG A 35 -21.14 -15.81 -17.20
C ARG A 35 -20.72 -15.31 -15.81
N ILE A 36 -20.83 -14.02 -15.50
CA ILE A 36 -20.75 -13.56 -14.10
C ILE A 36 -21.83 -12.52 -13.82
N GLU A 37 -23.10 -12.96 -13.80
CA GLU A 37 -24.16 -12.20 -13.13
C GLU A 37 -24.09 -12.47 -11.62
N MET A 38 -23.42 -11.57 -10.89
CA MET A 38 -23.43 -11.54 -9.43
C MET A 38 -24.53 -10.59 -8.95
N ASN A 39 -25.80 -10.91 -9.22
CA ASN A 39 -26.96 -10.36 -8.50
C ASN A 39 -28.25 -11.16 -8.80
N PRO A 40 -28.76 -12.01 -7.89
CA PRO A 40 -30.03 -12.71 -8.12
C PRO A 40 -31.27 -11.86 -7.78
N ASN A 41 -31.13 -10.67 -7.20
CA ASN A 41 -32.28 -9.86 -6.78
C ASN A 41 -32.24 -8.47 -7.44
N GLY A 42 -33.12 -8.31 -8.44
CA GLY A 42 -33.34 -7.06 -9.14
C GLY A 42 -33.66 -5.90 -8.18
N CYS A 43 -32.73 -4.96 -8.11
CA CYS A 43 -32.97 -3.59 -7.72
C CYS A 43 -32.14 -2.74 -8.69
N GLU A 44 -32.80 -2.21 -9.72
CA GLU A 44 -32.22 -1.21 -10.62
C GLU A 44 -32.05 0.09 -9.83
N THR A 45 -30.96 0.21 -9.06
CA THR A 45 -30.48 1.51 -8.58
C THR A 45 -28.97 1.42 -8.29
N ASP A 46 -28.19 2.24 -8.98
CA ASP A 46 -26.73 2.35 -8.92
C ASP A 46 -26.19 2.56 -7.49
N CYS A 47 -25.92 1.47 -6.77
CA CYS A 47 -25.51 1.50 -5.35
C CYS A 47 -23.99 1.66 -5.15
N TYR A 48 -23.16 1.67 -6.20
CA TYR A 48 -21.70 1.87 -6.08
C TYR A 48 -21.30 3.34 -5.80
N THR A 49 -22.26 4.26 -5.79
CA THR A 49 -21.99 5.70 -5.92
C THR A 49 -21.86 6.47 -4.60
N LEU A 50 -22.00 5.84 -3.42
CA LEU A 50 -22.12 6.61 -2.16
C LEU A 50 -21.14 6.27 -1.04
N CYS A 51 -20.13 5.42 -1.24
CA CYS A 51 -19.08 5.22 -0.23
C CYS A 51 -17.72 5.70 -0.75
N PRO A 52 -17.21 6.87 -0.32
CA PRO A 52 -15.86 7.28 -0.64
C PRO A 52 -14.89 6.21 -0.12
N CYS A 53 -14.07 5.61 -1.00
CA CYS A 53 -12.98 4.77 -0.55
C CYS A 53 -12.15 5.59 0.47
N PRO A 54 -11.81 5.08 1.66
CA PRO A 54 -11.03 5.82 2.64
C PRO A 54 -9.64 6.17 2.07
N GLN A 55 -9.08 7.33 2.43
CA GLN A 55 -7.71 7.66 2.04
C GLN A 55 -6.76 6.73 2.82
N PRO A 56 -5.93 5.90 2.14
CA PRO A 56 -4.98 5.02 2.81
C PRO A 56 -4.10 5.77 3.80
N SER A 57 -3.70 7.01 3.46
CA SER A 57 -2.89 7.87 4.33
C SER A 57 -3.59 8.28 5.63
N LEU A 58 -4.93 8.33 5.66
CA LEU A 58 -5.68 8.61 6.88
C LEU A 58 -5.74 7.37 7.79
N LEU A 59 -5.72 6.16 7.23
CA LEU A 59 -5.66 4.92 8.03
C LEU A 59 -4.29 4.72 8.70
N LEU A 60 -3.26 5.45 8.25
CA LEU A 60 -1.93 5.46 8.85
C LEU A 60 -1.70 6.64 9.82
N LEU A 61 -2.76 7.30 10.31
CA LEU A 61 -2.67 8.49 11.17
C LEU A 61 -1.97 8.18 12.50
N ARG A 62 -0.66 8.43 12.58
CA ARG A 62 0.10 8.42 13.84
C ARG A 62 0.49 9.83 14.24
N GLN A 63 0.32 10.12 15.52
CA GLN A 63 0.84 11.35 16.12
C GLN A 63 2.36 11.26 16.29
N HIS A 64 3.03 12.41 16.21
CA HIS A 64 4.48 12.47 16.44
C HIS A 64 4.81 12.53 17.92
N ASN A 65 5.76 11.72 18.37
CA ASN A 65 6.35 11.85 19.70
C ASN A 65 7.57 12.79 19.65
N PHE A 66 7.35 14.08 19.89
CA PHE A 66 8.40 15.09 19.81
C PHE A 66 9.28 15.17 21.06
N LYS A 67 10.57 15.41 20.85
CA LYS A 67 11.52 15.82 21.88
C LYS A 67 12.22 17.11 21.46
N LEU A 68 12.27 18.07 22.38
CA LEU A 68 13.07 19.27 22.21
C LEU A 68 14.57 18.90 22.23
N LYS A 69 15.32 19.36 21.22
CA LYS A 69 16.75 19.09 21.12
C LYS A 69 17.49 20.31 20.56
N VAL A 70 18.59 20.66 21.22
CA VAL A 70 19.55 21.65 20.74
C VAL A 70 20.63 20.94 19.93
N TYR A 71 20.98 21.52 18.79
CA TYR A 71 21.97 20.94 17.89
C TYR A 71 23.18 21.86 17.73
N TYR A 72 24.35 21.31 18.01
CA TYR A 72 25.65 21.96 17.83
C TYR A 72 26.33 21.56 16.51
N SER A 73 25.57 20.94 15.60
CA SER A 73 26.03 20.53 14.28
C SER A 73 24.92 20.70 13.24
N ASN A 74 25.25 20.63 11.96
CA ASN A 74 24.26 20.78 10.89
C ASN A 74 23.28 19.60 10.88
N VAL A 75 22.01 19.86 11.20
CA VAL A 75 20.94 18.84 11.26
C VAL A 75 19.93 18.89 10.12
N GLY A 76 20.15 19.79 9.17
CA GLY A 76 19.31 19.97 7.99
C GLY A 76 18.20 21.01 8.19
N ASN A 77 17.14 20.85 7.41
CA ASN A 77 16.07 21.82 7.27
C ASN A 77 14.83 21.40 8.06
N CYS A 78 14.06 22.40 8.50
CA CYS A 78 12.73 22.20 9.06
C CYS A 78 11.78 21.70 7.96
N VAL A 79 11.00 20.65 8.25
CA VAL A 79 10.06 20.06 7.29
C VAL A 79 8.94 21.02 6.89
N GLN A 80 8.50 21.90 7.79
CA GLN A 80 7.40 22.83 7.49
C GLN A 80 7.84 24.00 6.61
N CYS A 81 8.82 24.78 7.06
CA CYS A 81 9.22 26.01 6.36
C CYS A 81 10.38 25.82 5.37
N ASN A 82 10.96 24.62 5.30
CA ASN A 82 12.15 24.28 4.50
C ASN A 82 13.39 25.16 4.76
N LYS A 83 13.38 25.98 5.82
CA LYS A 83 14.54 26.77 6.26
C LYS A 83 15.45 25.92 7.14
N ARG A 84 16.75 26.24 7.13
CA ARG A 84 17.77 25.54 7.92
C ARG A 84 17.57 25.78 9.42
N ILE A 85 17.63 24.72 10.21
CA ILE A 85 17.63 24.82 11.67
C ILE A 85 19.00 25.38 12.10
N ARG A 86 19.00 26.50 12.80
CA ARG A 86 20.22 27.25 13.18
C ARG A 86 21.04 26.52 14.23
N PHE A 87 22.35 26.76 14.22
CA PHE A 87 23.28 26.25 15.24
C PHE A 87 22.89 26.75 16.63
N ALA A 88 22.96 25.87 17.62
CA ALA A 88 22.65 26.13 19.03
C ALA A 88 21.22 26.64 19.30
N VAL A 89 20.29 26.47 18.36
CA VAL A 89 18.86 26.78 18.55
C VAL A 89 18.10 25.48 18.81
N ALA A 90 17.17 25.51 19.77
CA ALA A 90 16.30 24.39 20.05
C ALA A 90 15.35 24.12 18.89
N SER A 91 15.13 22.85 18.58
CA SER A 91 14.16 22.41 17.57
C SER A 91 13.51 21.11 18.02
N LEU A 92 12.35 20.80 17.44
CA LEU A 92 11.61 19.58 17.73
C LEU A 92 12.09 18.46 16.80
N ARG A 93 12.34 17.28 17.37
CA ARG A 93 12.64 16.05 16.62
C ARG A 93 11.69 14.94 17.08
N CYS A 94 11.07 14.26 16.12
CA CYS A 94 10.27 13.07 16.40
C CYS A 94 11.20 11.90 16.80
N ARG A 95 10.76 11.07 17.76
CA ARG A 95 11.49 9.87 18.19
C ARG A 95 11.37 8.73 17.18
N ASP A 96 10.24 8.66 16.51
CA ASP A 96 9.85 7.49 15.71
C ASP A 96 10.13 7.69 14.21
N CYS A 97 10.15 8.95 13.73
CA CYS A 97 10.40 9.29 12.34
C CYS A 97 11.51 10.35 12.19
N PRO A 98 12.09 10.53 10.98
CA PRO A 98 13.21 11.45 10.78
C PRO A 98 12.80 12.94 10.77
N LEU A 99 11.55 13.27 11.10
CA LEU A 99 11.02 14.62 11.06
C LEU A 99 11.72 15.53 12.07
N ARG A 100 12.06 16.74 11.60
CA ARG A 100 12.59 17.85 12.39
C ARG A 100 11.86 19.13 12.02
N CYS A 101 11.49 19.94 13.00
CA CYS A 101 10.88 21.25 12.78
C CYS A 101 11.31 22.27 13.83
N HIS A 102 11.16 23.56 13.51
CA HIS A 102 11.29 24.61 14.53
C HIS A 102 10.15 24.50 15.54
N THR A 103 10.36 25.00 16.74
CA THR A 103 9.33 25.08 17.79
C THR A 103 8.11 25.87 17.33
N GLU A 104 8.33 26.99 16.65
CA GLU A 104 7.27 27.85 16.09
C GLU A 104 6.53 27.22 14.90
N CYS A 105 7.12 26.23 14.24
CA CYS A 105 6.49 25.58 13.08
C CYS A 105 5.61 24.40 13.48
N TYR A 106 5.54 24.04 14.77
CA TYR A 106 4.84 22.86 15.26
C TYR A 106 3.34 22.92 14.97
N ASP A 107 2.69 24.04 15.27
CA ASP A 107 1.22 24.18 15.16
C ASP A 107 0.72 24.13 13.71
N GLN A 108 1.62 24.28 12.73
CA GLN A 108 1.30 24.28 11.30
C GLN A 108 1.62 22.94 10.62
N LEU A 109 2.08 21.94 11.37
CA LEU A 109 2.43 20.63 10.81
C LEU A 109 1.17 19.87 10.37
N THR A 110 1.09 19.58 9.07
CA THR A 110 0.01 18.76 8.47
C THR A 110 0.47 17.34 8.16
N VAL A 111 1.73 17.01 8.46
CA VAL A 111 2.35 15.72 8.11
C VAL A 111 2.25 14.72 9.25
N ASN A 112 1.75 13.52 8.96
CA ASN A 112 1.63 12.44 9.94
C ASN A 112 2.97 11.76 10.24
N CYS A 113 3.06 11.10 11.39
CA CYS A 113 4.25 10.33 11.75
C CYS A 113 4.32 9.03 10.95
N ILE A 114 5.40 8.87 10.18
CA ILE A 114 5.67 7.65 9.41
C ILE A 114 6.96 7.05 9.99
N PRO A 115 6.85 6.09 10.91
CA PRO A 115 8.01 5.54 11.58
C PRO A 115 8.93 4.81 10.60
N GLN A 116 10.22 4.81 10.93
CA GLN A 116 11.22 4.10 10.15
C GLN A 116 11.88 3.03 11.02
N PRO A 117 12.30 1.89 10.43
CA PRO A 117 13.01 0.86 11.19
C PRO A 117 14.29 1.41 11.80
N LEU A 118 14.50 1.15 13.09
CA LEU A 118 15.59 1.73 13.89
C LEU A 118 16.97 1.26 13.43
N ILE A 119 17.12 -0.01 13.04
CA ILE A 119 18.36 -0.60 12.53
C ILE A 119 17.98 -1.74 11.58
N SER A 120 18.19 -1.54 10.28
CA SER A 120 17.92 -2.58 9.29
C SER A 120 19.14 -2.87 8.44
N SER A 121 19.70 -4.07 8.61
CA SER A 121 20.51 -4.70 7.58
C SER A 121 19.60 -4.95 6.40
N LYS A 122 19.64 -4.06 5.40
CA LYS A 122 18.83 -4.11 4.18
C LYS A 122 19.23 -5.29 3.31
N ARG A 123 18.84 -6.49 3.73
CA ARG A 123 19.01 -7.74 2.97
C ARG A 123 18.04 -7.80 1.79
N GLY A 124 17.03 -6.93 1.80
CA GLY A 124 16.10 -6.73 0.70
C GLY A 124 14.74 -7.35 0.97
N HIS A 125 14.47 -7.84 2.18
CA HIS A 125 13.13 -8.28 2.57
C HIS A 125 12.24 -7.07 2.79
N LEU A 126 10.93 -7.23 2.60
CA LEU A 126 9.98 -6.13 2.83
C LEU A 126 9.98 -5.65 4.28
N SER A 127 10.09 -6.59 5.23
CA SER A 127 10.22 -6.34 6.67
C SER A 127 11.42 -5.46 7.01
N ASP A 128 12.51 -5.50 6.23
CA ASP A 128 13.69 -4.66 6.43
C ASP A 128 13.39 -3.16 6.22
N PHE A 129 12.29 -2.83 5.53
CA PHE A 129 11.92 -1.44 5.19
C PHE A 129 10.66 -0.95 5.91
N ALA A 130 9.91 -1.84 6.55
CA ALA A 130 8.72 -1.54 7.31
C ALA A 130 9.06 -1.08 8.74
N PRO A 131 8.19 -0.28 9.39
CA PRO A 131 8.32 -0.01 10.82
C PRO A 131 8.00 -1.27 11.65
N ASP A 132 8.52 -1.31 12.88
CA ASP A 132 8.29 -2.44 13.80
C ASP A 132 6.88 -2.46 14.41
N ALA A 133 6.15 -1.36 14.31
CA ALA A 133 4.79 -1.20 14.81
C ALA A 133 3.77 -1.19 13.68
N ALA A 134 2.62 -1.85 13.87
CA ALA A 134 1.52 -1.88 12.91
C ALA A 134 0.89 -0.49 12.72
N PRO A 135 0.38 -0.16 11.52
CA PRO A 135 0.52 -0.90 10.26
C PRO A 135 1.96 -0.87 9.72
N MET A 136 2.47 -2.05 9.31
CA MET A 136 3.87 -2.29 8.92
C MET A 136 4.13 -1.95 7.44
N VAL A 137 3.84 -0.71 7.04
CA VAL A 137 4.02 -0.24 5.65
C VAL A 137 5.33 0.55 5.51
N PRO A 138 6.21 0.21 4.54
CA PRO A 138 7.44 0.97 4.31
C PRO A 138 7.21 2.45 4.03
N ALA A 139 7.97 3.32 4.70
CA ALA A 139 7.85 4.77 4.57
C ALA A 139 7.97 5.27 3.11
N LEU A 140 8.76 4.59 2.28
CA LEU A 140 8.86 4.87 0.84
C LEU A 140 7.50 4.76 0.15
N ILE A 141 6.75 3.70 0.42
CA ILE A 141 5.43 3.45 -0.18
C ILE A 141 4.46 4.52 0.31
N VAL A 142 4.42 4.76 1.63
CA VAL A 142 3.53 5.76 2.22
C VAL A 142 3.76 7.14 1.62
N HIS A 143 5.00 7.63 1.63
CA HIS A 143 5.31 8.97 1.08
C HIS A 143 4.96 9.11 -0.40
N CYS A 144 5.25 8.09 -1.22
CA CYS A 144 4.93 8.13 -2.64
C CYS A 144 3.41 8.11 -2.87
N VAL A 145 2.68 7.23 -2.17
CA VAL A 145 1.21 7.12 -2.31
C VAL A 145 0.52 8.40 -1.86
N THR A 146 0.88 8.95 -0.69
CA THR A 146 0.30 10.22 -0.20
C THR A 146 0.50 11.34 -1.22
N GLU A 147 1.69 11.46 -1.80
CA GLU A 147 1.97 12.49 -2.80
C GLU A 147 1.24 12.23 -4.13
N ILE A 148 1.11 10.97 -4.57
CA ILE A 148 0.35 10.61 -5.77
C ILE A 148 -1.13 10.93 -5.57
N GLU A 149 -1.72 10.61 -4.42
CA GLU A 149 -3.14 10.89 -4.17
C GLU A 149 -3.42 12.38 -4.00
N ALA A 150 -2.48 13.14 -3.43
CA ALA A 150 -2.67 14.57 -3.20
C ALA A 150 -2.76 15.41 -4.49
N ARG A 151 -2.11 14.99 -5.58
CA ARG A 151 -2.06 15.79 -6.83
C ARG A 151 -2.13 15.00 -8.13
N GLY A 152 -2.03 13.68 -8.07
CA GLY A 152 -1.96 12.80 -9.24
C GLY A 152 -3.30 12.26 -9.70
N LEU A 153 -4.37 12.37 -8.91
CA LEU A 153 -5.68 11.81 -9.26
C LEU A 153 -6.36 12.49 -10.46
N GLU A 154 -5.84 13.64 -10.91
CA GLU A 154 -6.26 14.33 -12.14
C GLU A 154 -5.34 14.05 -13.34
N GLN A 155 -4.33 13.18 -13.17
CA GLN A 155 -3.32 12.91 -14.19
C GLN A 155 -3.61 11.58 -14.90
N GLU A 156 -3.71 11.63 -16.23
CA GLU A 156 -3.95 10.44 -17.05
C GLU A 156 -2.81 9.41 -16.95
N GLY A 157 -3.16 8.12 -16.93
CA GLY A 157 -2.22 7.03 -17.10
C GLY A 157 -1.25 6.84 -15.93
N LEU A 158 -1.67 7.14 -14.69
CA LEU A 158 -0.90 6.77 -13.50
C LEU A 158 -0.53 5.28 -13.56
N TYR A 159 0.70 4.96 -13.15
CA TYR A 159 1.32 3.63 -13.25
C TYR A 159 1.52 3.06 -14.67
N ARG A 160 0.79 3.51 -15.71
CA ARG A 160 1.02 3.13 -17.11
C ARG A 160 2.22 3.85 -17.71
N VAL A 161 2.28 5.17 -17.54
CA VAL A 161 3.36 6.00 -18.10
C VAL A 161 4.68 5.76 -17.37
N SER A 162 5.75 5.57 -18.13
CA SER A 162 7.09 5.28 -17.61
C SER A 162 7.94 6.54 -17.42
N SER A 163 8.81 6.53 -16.41
CA SER A 163 9.85 7.54 -16.18
C SER A 163 11.24 6.97 -16.45
N THR A 164 12.22 7.85 -16.65
CA THR A 164 13.63 7.46 -16.89
C THR A 164 14.19 6.68 -15.69
N ARG A 165 14.93 5.60 -15.96
CA ARG A 165 15.52 4.70 -14.94
C ARG A 165 16.40 5.44 -13.94
N GLU A 166 17.11 6.47 -14.38
CA GLU A 166 18.03 7.27 -13.57
C GLU A 166 17.25 8.08 -12.52
N LYS A 167 16.14 8.71 -12.91
CA LYS A 167 15.26 9.45 -11.98
C LYS A 167 14.68 8.52 -10.92
N VAL A 168 14.20 7.35 -11.34
CA VAL A 168 13.60 6.33 -10.46
C VAL A 168 14.63 5.80 -9.46
N LYS A 169 15.81 5.36 -9.93
CA LYS A 169 16.88 4.87 -9.04
C LYS A 169 17.35 5.93 -8.07
N ARG A 170 17.51 7.19 -8.53
CA ARG A 170 17.92 8.31 -7.68
C ARG A 170 16.88 8.59 -6.58
N LEU A 171 15.59 8.58 -6.95
CA LEU A 171 14.51 8.77 -6.00
C LEU A 171 14.44 7.63 -4.98
N ARG A 172 14.46 6.37 -5.43
CA ARG A 172 14.45 5.18 -4.55
C ARG A 172 15.60 5.22 -3.56
N HIS A 173 16.83 5.49 -4.03
CA HIS A 173 17.99 5.60 -3.15
C HIS A 173 17.84 6.72 -2.10
N LYS A 174 17.30 7.87 -2.50
CA LYS A 174 17.04 8.99 -1.58
C LYS A 174 16.03 8.61 -0.50
N LEU A 175 14.93 7.96 -0.88
CA LEU A 175 13.87 7.54 0.03
C LEU A 175 14.35 6.45 0.99
N LEU A 176 15.05 5.43 0.49
CA LEU A 176 15.56 4.35 1.32
C LEU A 176 16.66 4.79 2.29
N ARG A 177 17.36 5.89 2.06
CA ARG A 177 18.38 6.39 3.00
C ARG A 177 17.81 6.84 4.35
N GLY A 178 16.52 7.20 4.44
CA GLY A 178 15.82 7.47 5.71
C GLY A 178 16.30 8.67 6.55
N LYS A 179 17.32 9.42 6.12
CA LYS A 179 17.96 10.45 6.97
C LYS A 179 17.09 11.68 7.25
N THR A 180 16.13 11.95 6.37
CA THR A 180 15.27 13.14 6.38
C THR A 180 13.91 12.79 5.78
N THR A 181 12.84 13.39 6.30
CA THR A 181 11.53 13.37 5.64
C THR A 181 11.67 13.94 4.22
N PRO A 182 11.28 13.21 3.17
CA PRO A 182 11.50 13.63 1.79
C PRO A 182 10.47 14.68 1.38
N HIS A 183 10.93 15.79 0.79
CA HIS A 183 10.07 16.69 0.03
C HIS A 183 9.86 16.12 -1.38
N LEU A 184 8.63 15.71 -1.70
CA LEU A 184 8.26 15.09 -2.97
C LEU A 184 7.44 15.98 -3.91
N GLY A 185 6.95 17.14 -3.45
CA GLY A 185 6.16 18.07 -4.27
C GLY A 185 6.81 18.57 -5.57
N ASN A 186 8.14 18.47 -5.70
CA ASN A 186 8.86 18.82 -6.93
C ASN A 186 9.20 17.61 -7.83
N LYS A 187 8.70 16.42 -7.50
CA LYS A 187 8.94 15.20 -8.27
C LYS A 187 7.78 14.95 -9.21
N ASP A 188 8.08 14.55 -10.42
CA ASP A 188 7.06 14.11 -11.37
C ASP A 188 6.29 12.89 -10.81
N THR A 189 4.95 12.90 -10.96
CA THR A 189 4.06 11.85 -10.41
C THR A 189 4.35 10.49 -11.01
N HIS A 190 4.60 10.41 -12.32
CA HIS A 190 4.94 9.15 -12.99
C HIS A 190 6.26 8.55 -12.47
N THR A 191 7.20 9.42 -12.07
CA THR A 191 8.44 9.01 -11.40
C THR A 191 8.16 8.41 -10.01
N LEU A 192 7.19 8.94 -9.26
CA LEU A 192 6.75 8.34 -7.98
C LEU A 192 6.12 6.96 -8.21
N CYS A 193 5.20 6.85 -9.17
CA CYS A 193 4.57 5.59 -9.57
C CYS A 193 5.62 4.53 -9.95
N CYS A 194 6.59 4.90 -10.80
CA CYS A 194 7.67 4.02 -11.20
C CYS A 194 8.60 3.65 -10.03
N CYS A 195 8.78 4.53 -9.05
CA CYS A 195 9.55 4.24 -7.85
C CYS A 195 8.89 3.18 -6.96
N ILE A 196 7.56 3.18 -6.85
CA ILE A 196 6.81 2.12 -6.15
C ILE A 196 7.00 0.80 -6.87
N LYS A 197 6.79 0.78 -8.21
CA LYS A 197 7.00 -0.44 -9.03
C LYS A 197 8.43 -0.99 -8.91
N ASP A 198 9.44 -0.12 -9.02
CA ASP A 198 10.85 -0.50 -8.88
C ASP A 198 11.16 -1.04 -7.47
N PHE A 199 10.63 -0.41 -6.42
CA PHE A 199 10.80 -0.90 -5.06
C PHE A 199 10.26 -2.32 -4.90
N LEU A 200 8.99 -2.56 -5.26
CA LEU A 200 8.34 -3.87 -5.14
C LEU A 200 9.08 -4.96 -5.92
N ARG A 201 9.50 -4.69 -7.17
CA ARG A 201 10.26 -5.63 -8.01
C ARG A 201 11.67 -5.92 -7.50
N THR A 202 12.26 -5.01 -6.72
CA THR A 202 13.62 -5.18 -6.20
C THR A 202 13.70 -5.95 -4.89
N LEU A 203 12.54 -6.28 -4.27
CA LEU A 203 12.48 -7.08 -3.06
C LEU A 203 13.10 -8.47 -3.27
N GLN A 204 13.66 -9.04 -2.20
CA GLN A 204 14.25 -10.37 -2.23
C GLN A 204 13.20 -11.45 -2.48
N ARG A 205 12.02 -11.26 -1.87
CA ARG A 205 10.79 -12.01 -2.12
C ARG A 205 9.72 -11.03 -2.61
N PRO A 206 8.86 -11.41 -3.57
CA PRO A 206 7.76 -10.57 -4.03
C PRO A 206 6.78 -10.21 -2.91
N LEU A 207 5.93 -9.22 -3.16
CA LEU A 207 4.91 -8.80 -2.20
C LEU A 207 3.95 -9.95 -1.85
N ILE A 208 3.58 -10.78 -2.84
CA ILE A 208 2.89 -12.05 -2.62
C ILE A 208 3.92 -13.17 -2.79
N PRO A 209 4.48 -13.72 -1.70
CA PRO A 209 5.50 -14.76 -1.77
C PRO A 209 5.01 -16.01 -2.51
N VAL A 210 5.93 -16.70 -3.19
CA VAL A 210 5.68 -17.93 -3.97
C VAL A 210 4.83 -18.93 -3.18
N ILE A 211 5.12 -19.10 -1.90
CA ILE A 211 4.46 -20.06 -1.00
C ILE A 211 2.96 -19.82 -0.82
N HIS A 212 2.48 -18.57 -0.93
CA HIS A 212 1.06 -18.24 -0.74
C HIS A 212 0.30 -18.13 -2.07
N ARG A 213 0.98 -18.18 -3.23
CA ARG A 213 0.33 -17.96 -4.53
C ARG A 213 -0.79 -18.96 -4.79
N HIS A 214 -0.61 -20.21 -4.37
CA HIS A 214 -1.60 -21.27 -4.57
C HIS A 214 -2.91 -20.95 -3.82
N ASP A 215 -2.83 -20.48 -2.58
CA ASP A 215 -3.99 -20.16 -1.75
C ASP A 215 -4.81 -19.01 -2.37
N PHE A 216 -4.13 -17.99 -2.89
CA PHE A 216 -4.78 -16.91 -3.63
C PHE A 216 -5.48 -17.40 -4.90
N VAL A 217 -4.88 -18.36 -5.63
CA VAL A 217 -5.51 -18.93 -6.83
C VAL A 217 -6.73 -19.76 -6.46
N LEU A 218 -6.64 -20.60 -5.43
CA LEU A 218 -7.77 -21.42 -4.94
C LEU A 218 -8.96 -20.56 -4.52
N ALA A 219 -8.70 -19.42 -3.84
CA ALA A 219 -9.74 -18.48 -3.46
C ALA A 219 -10.52 -17.95 -4.69
N THR A 220 -9.84 -17.72 -5.82
CA THR A 220 -10.50 -17.26 -7.06
C THR A 220 -11.26 -18.32 -7.83
N GLN A 221 -11.10 -19.60 -7.48
CA GLN A 221 -11.76 -20.73 -8.13
C GLN A 221 -13.05 -21.15 -7.40
N GLN A 222 -13.37 -20.50 -6.28
CA GLN A 222 -14.60 -20.78 -5.55
C GLN A 222 -15.82 -20.24 -6.31
N ASN A 223 -16.85 -21.08 -6.44
CA ASN A 223 -18.12 -20.70 -7.07
C ASN A 223 -19.03 -19.91 -6.12
N ASP A 224 -18.94 -20.19 -4.82
CA ASP A 224 -19.69 -19.46 -3.80
C ASP A 224 -18.92 -18.18 -3.43
N PRO A 225 -19.53 -16.99 -3.60
CA PRO A 225 -18.89 -15.71 -3.27
C PRO A 225 -18.43 -15.61 -1.82
N LEU A 226 -19.18 -16.18 -0.87
CA LEU A 226 -18.84 -16.13 0.54
C LEU A 226 -17.63 -17.04 0.85
N ALA A 227 -17.61 -18.26 0.30
CA ALA A 227 -16.44 -19.13 0.39
C ALA A 227 -15.20 -18.54 -0.29
N ALA A 228 -15.37 -17.83 -1.42
CA ALA A 228 -14.29 -17.13 -2.11
C ALA A 228 -13.67 -16.05 -1.21
N GLU A 229 -14.51 -15.22 -0.61
CA GLU A 229 -14.09 -14.16 0.31
C GLU A 229 -13.44 -14.74 1.58
N GLU A 230 -13.97 -15.84 2.12
CA GLU A 230 -13.40 -16.51 3.31
C GLU A 230 -11.99 -17.04 3.02
N GLN A 231 -11.81 -17.75 1.91
CA GLN A 231 -10.49 -18.25 1.51
C GLN A 231 -9.52 -17.12 1.22
N LEU A 232 -9.99 -16.04 0.60
CA LEU A 232 -9.18 -14.86 0.34
C LEU A 232 -8.73 -14.19 1.64
N TYR A 233 -9.63 -14.04 2.62
CA TYR A 233 -9.30 -13.53 3.94
C TYR A 233 -8.23 -14.39 4.63
N LEU A 234 -8.39 -15.71 4.61
CA LEU A 234 -7.42 -16.63 5.19
C LEU A 234 -6.04 -16.51 4.53
N ALA A 235 -6.00 -16.45 3.19
CA ALA A 235 -4.75 -16.26 2.44
C ALA A 235 -4.07 -14.92 2.78
N VAL A 236 -4.84 -13.84 2.97
CA VAL A 236 -4.32 -12.52 3.35
C VAL A 236 -3.82 -12.50 4.80
N VAL A 237 -4.52 -13.14 5.73
CA VAL A 237 -4.13 -13.20 7.15
C VAL A 237 -2.87 -14.02 7.37
N ASP A 238 -2.66 -15.07 6.58
CA ASP A 238 -1.47 -15.93 6.66
C ASP A 238 -0.19 -15.24 6.13
N LEU A 239 -0.33 -14.16 5.35
CA LEU A 239 0.80 -13.34 4.97
C LEU A 239 1.49 -12.73 6.20
N HIS A 240 2.83 -12.70 6.18
CA HIS A 240 3.59 -11.96 7.18
C HIS A 240 3.12 -10.50 7.26
N ARG A 241 2.99 -9.94 8.47
CA ARG A 241 2.37 -8.62 8.73
C ARG A 241 2.83 -7.51 7.77
N ALA A 242 4.13 -7.34 7.58
CA ALA A 242 4.67 -6.36 6.62
C ALA A 242 4.17 -6.55 5.18
N HIS A 243 4.00 -7.79 4.70
CA HIS A 243 3.43 -8.09 3.38
C HIS A 243 1.94 -7.80 3.34
N ARG A 244 1.20 -8.27 4.34
CA ARG A 244 -0.25 -8.06 4.47
C ARG A 244 -0.62 -6.58 4.51
N ASP A 245 -0.02 -5.83 5.44
CA ASP A 245 -0.34 -4.42 5.65
C ASP A 245 0.08 -3.59 4.43
N THR A 246 1.23 -3.90 3.80
CA THR A 246 1.64 -3.25 2.55
C THR A 246 0.70 -3.55 1.40
N LEU A 247 0.22 -4.80 1.27
CA LEU A 247 -0.76 -5.20 0.27
C LEU A 247 -2.07 -4.44 0.47
N ALA A 248 -2.61 -4.44 1.70
CA ALA A 248 -3.85 -3.74 2.04
C ALA A 248 -3.78 -2.24 1.71
N PHE A 249 -2.67 -1.60 2.08
CA PHE A 249 -2.43 -0.19 1.77
C PHE A 249 -2.42 0.11 0.26
N LEU A 250 -1.79 -0.77 -0.53
CA LEU A 250 -1.73 -0.61 -1.98
C LEU A 250 -3.06 -0.93 -2.67
N MET A 251 -3.83 -1.90 -2.17
CA MET A 251 -5.18 -2.22 -2.68
C MET A 251 -6.10 -1.01 -2.61
N LEU A 252 -6.19 -0.37 -1.43
CA LEU A 252 -6.99 0.84 -1.25
C LEU A 252 -6.53 1.98 -2.17
N HIS A 253 -5.21 2.18 -2.29
CA HIS A 253 -4.65 3.20 -3.17
C HIS A 253 -5.05 2.98 -4.65
N TRP A 254 -4.94 1.73 -5.12
CA TRP A 254 -5.27 1.39 -6.49
C TRP A 254 -6.78 1.42 -6.77
N GLN A 255 -7.61 1.07 -5.80
CA GLN A 255 -9.06 1.25 -5.87
C GLN A 255 -9.41 2.73 -6.08
N ARG A 256 -8.79 3.64 -5.32
CA ARG A 256 -9.00 5.10 -5.50
C ARG A 256 -8.57 5.59 -6.87
N ILE A 257 -7.44 5.09 -7.38
CA ILE A 257 -7.00 5.44 -8.73
C ILE A 257 -7.99 4.96 -9.78
N ALA A 258 -8.51 3.74 -9.64
CA ALA A 258 -9.49 3.20 -10.56
C ALA A 258 -10.85 3.89 -10.49
N GLN A 259 -11.20 4.45 -9.34
CA GLN A 259 -12.40 5.27 -9.15
C GLN A 259 -12.28 6.67 -9.77
N SER A 260 -11.06 7.18 -10.00
CA SER A 260 -10.90 8.50 -10.64
C SER A 260 -11.07 8.40 -12.17
N PRO A 261 -12.12 9.03 -12.75
CA PRO A 261 -12.32 9.01 -14.19
C PRO A 261 -11.18 9.71 -14.96
N ALA A 262 -10.58 10.75 -14.36
CA ALA A 262 -9.49 11.51 -14.97
C ALA A 262 -8.22 10.68 -15.19
N VAL A 263 -7.97 9.67 -14.34
CA VAL A 263 -6.75 8.85 -14.47
C VAL A 263 -6.84 7.86 -15.65
N LYS A 264 -8.05 7.50 -16.10
CA LYS A 264 -8.30 6.54 -17.19
C LYS A 264 -7.63 5.16 -16.99
N MET A 265 -7.60 4.69 -15.74
CA MET A 265 -6.98 3.41 -15.37
C MET A 265 -7.97 2.53 -14.62
N SER A 266 -8.65 1.63 -15.32
CA SER A 266 -9.58 0.68 -14.71
C SER A 266 -8.88 -0.35 -13.81
N ILE A 267 -9.65 -1.06 -12.98
CA ILE A 267 -9.16 -2.20 -12.18
C ILE A 267 -8.41 -3.21 -13.06
N ASN A 268 -8.93 -3.50 -14.26
CA ASN A 268 -8.28 -4.42 -15.21
C ASN A 268 -6.91 -3.88 -15.66
N ASN A 269 -6.82 -2.59 -15.99
CA ASN A 269 -5.55 -1.97 -16.40
C ASN A 269 -4.51 -2.01 -15.27
N ILE A 270 -4.94 -1.74 -14.03
CA ILE A 270 -4.09 -1.85 -12.85
C ILE A 270 -3.62 -3.30 -12.65
N ALA A 271 -4.52 -4.28 -12.74
CA ALA A 271 -4.20 -5.69 -12.56
C ALA A 271 -3.15 -6.16 -13.58
N VAL A 272 -3.29 -5.78 -14.85
CA VAL A 272 -2.32 -6.08 -15.91
C VAL A 272 -0.93 -5.51 -15.59
N ILE A 273 -0.85 -4.29 -15.07
CA ILE A 273 0.43 -3.63 -14.75
C ILE A 273 1.11 -4.25 -13.53
N PHE A 274 0.34 -4.56 -12.48
CA PHE A 274 0.88 -4.92 -11.18
C PHE A 274 1.02 -6.42 -10.95
N ALA A 275 0.25 -7.28 -11.62
CA ALA A 275 0.35 -8.72 -11.41
C ALA A 275 1.79 -9.26 -11.57
N PRO A 276 2.55 -8.94 -12.64
CA PRO A 276 3.94 -9.38 -12.74
C PRO A 276 4.84 -8.84 -11.60
N THR A 277 4.56 -7.60 -11.17
CA THR A 277 5.35 -6.94 -10.11
C THR A 277 5.07 -7.53 -8.72
N LEU A 278 3.84 -7.98 -8.46
CA LEU A 278 3.43 -8.52 -7.16
C LEU A 278 3.70 -10.01 -7.01
N PHE A 279 3.67 -10.75 -8.11
CA PHE A 279 3.85 -12.20 -8.12
C PHE A 279 5.27 -12.61 -8.54
N ASP A 280 6.16 -11.69 -8.92
CA ASP A 280 7.54 -11.93 -9.41
C ASP A 280 7.62 -12.48 -10.84
N ASP A 281 8.71 -12.10 -11.50
CA ASP A 281 8.96 -12.37 -12.92
C ASP A 281 9.64 -13.75 -13.14
N VAL A 282 9.98 -14.48 -12.08
CA VAL A 282 10.80 -15.71 -12.16
C VAL A 282 10.05 -16.89 -12.79
N ASP A 283 8.72 -16.93 -12.70
CA ASP A 283 7.86 -17.97 -13.27
C ASP A 283 6.96 -17.42 -14.39
N LEU A 284 7.44 -16.42 -15.15
CA LEU A 284 6.70 -15.81 -16.25
C LEU A 284 6.51 -16.79 -17.41
N ASN A 285 5.43 -17.55 -17.37
CA ASN A 285 4.79 -18.09 -18.55
C ASN A 285 3.44 -17.38 -18.75
N LEU A 286 2.93 -17.41 -19.98
CA LEU A 286 1.69 -16.70 -20.34
C LEU A 286 0.50 -17.13 -19.46
N SER A 287 0.39 -18.44 -19.16
CA SER A 287 -0.66 -18.98 -18.30
C SER A 287 -0.64 -18.39 -16.89
N ASN A 288 0.54 -18.26 -16.29
CA ASN A 288 0.69 -17.72 -14.94
C ASN A 288 0.34 -16.24 -14.89
N VAL A 289 0.72 -15.47 -15.90
CA VAL A 289 0.39 -14.03 -15.97
C VAL A 289 -1.12 -13.81 -15.97
N VAL A 290 -1.85 -14.57 -16.78
CA VAL A 290 -3.33 -14.49 -16.84
C VAL A 290 -3.94 -14.84 -15.48
N ILE A 291 -3.47 -15.91 -14.84
CA ILE A 291 -3.92 -16.30 -13.50
C ILE A 291 -3.65 -15.19 -12.48
N TRP A 292 -2.45 -14.62 -12.45
CA TRP A 292 -2.10 -13.57 -11.50
C TRP A 292 -2.86 -12.27 -11.73
N GLN A 293 -3.15 -11.93 -12.99
CA GLN A 293 -4.03 -10.80 -13.34
C GLN A 293 -5.44 -11.03 -12.79
N GLN A 294 -5.99 -12.23 -12.96
CA GLN A 294 -7.30 -12.59 -12.43
C GLN A 294 -7.34 -12.55 -10.90
N VAL A 295 -6.31 -13.08 -10.23
CA VAL A 295 -6.17 -12.98 -8.77
C VAL A 295 -6.13 -11.53 -8.32
N LEU A 296 -5.30 -10.69 -8.94
CA LEU A 296 -5.19 -9.29 -8.58
C LEU A 296 -6.47 -8.50 -8.84
N ARG A 297 -7.22 -8.85 -9.90
CA ARG A 297 -8.55 -8.29 -10.16
C ARG A 297 -9.52 -8.61 -9.03
N VAL A 298 -9.60 -9.87 -8.59
CA VAL A 298 -10.47 -10.29 -7.48
C VAL A 298 -10.09 -9.58 -6.18
N LEU A 299 -8.80 -9.42 -5.90
CA LEU A 299 -8.31 -8.65 -4.75
C LEU A 299 -8.75 -7.17 -4.80
N LEU A 300 -8.62 -6.53 -5.97
CA LEU A 300 -9.01 -5.13 -6.18
C LEU A 300 -10.52 -4.91 -6.14
N LEU A 301 -11.32 -5.95 -6.38
CA LEU A 301 -12.78 -5.89 -6.29
C LEU A 301 -13.32 -6.08 -4.86
N GLN A 302 -12.47 -6.49 -3.90
CA GLN A 302 -12.90 -6.58 -2.50
C GLN A 302 -13.32 -5.21 -1.95
N PRO A 303 -14.34 -5.12 -1.10
CA PRO A 303 -14.77 -3.85 -0.52
C PRO A 303 -13.62 -3.11 0.20
N PRO A 304 -13.57 -1.77 0.20
CA PRO A 304 -12.51 -1.05 0.92
C PRO A 304 -12.45 -1.38 2.43
N GLY A 305 -13.59 -1.73 3.04
CA GLY A 305 -13.66 -2.20 4.42
C GLY A 305 -12.86 -3.49 4.67
N PHE A 306 -12.82 -4.41 3.69
CA PHE A 306 -12.01 -5.63 3.77
C PHE A 306 -10.51 -5.31 3.94
N TRP A 307 -10.02 -4.23 3.33
CA TRP A 307 -8.60 -3.84 3.42
C TRP A 307 -8.32 -2.96 4.63
N ALA A 308 -9.23 -2.06 4.98
CA ALA A 308 -9.06 -1.10 6.07
C ALA A 308 -8.79 -1.77 7.43
N GLN A 309 -9.42 -2.93 7.70
CA GLN A 309 -9.22 -3.69 8.93
C GLN A 309 -7.77 -4.14 9.16
N PHE A 310 -6.95 -4.25 8.11
CA PHE A 310 -5.53 -4.62 8.24
C PHE A 310 -4.61 -3.43 8.50
N LEU A 311 -5.14 -2.20 8.49
CA LEU A 311 -4.36 -0.97 8.59
C LEU A 311 -4.58 -0.20 9.90
N GLU A 312 -5.37 -0.74 10.83
CA GLU A 312 -5.59 -0.11 12.12
C GLU A 312 -4.26 0.08 12.87
N VAL A 313 -4.05 1.30 13.39
CA VAL A 313 -2.89 1.62 14.20
C VAL A 313 -3.11 1.02 15.58
N ASP A 314 -2.30 0.03 15.95
CA ASP A 314 -2.27 -0.49 17.33
C ASP A 314 -2.15 0.71 18.28
N SER A 315 -3.21 0.98 19.03
CA SER A 315 -3.19 2.01 20.07
C SER A 315 -2.25 1.51 21.16
N LEU A 316 -0.99 1.90 21.09
CA LEU A 316 -0.06 1.76 22.19
C LEU A 316 -0.65 2.53 23.38
N MET A 317 -1.35 1.82 24.26
CA MET A 317 -1.67 2.30 25.60
C MET A 317 -0.36 2.83 26.21
N PRO A 318 -0.30 4.07 26.71
CA PRO A 318 0.86 4.53 27.44
C PRO A 318 0.99 3.64 28.67
N ALA A 319 2.13 2.96 28.82
CA ALA A 319 2.47 2.25 30.03
C ALA A 319 2.68 3.27 31.16
N CYS A 320 1.58 3.65 31.83
CA CYS A 320 1.58 4.40 33.08
C CYS A 320 0.64 3.69 34.06
N SER A 321 1.26 2.83 34.89
CA SER A 321 1.03 2.62 36.32
C SER A 321 -0.42 2.57 36.89
N LEU A 322 -0.76 1.41 37.48
CA LEU A 322 -1.76 1.17 38.56
C LEU A 322 -3.23 1.23 38.10
N ASP A 323 -4.18 0.33 38.39
CA ASP A 323 -4.34 -0.79 39.35
C ASP A 323 -5.22 -1.92 38.72
N ASP A 324 -5.03 -3.19 39.11
CA ASP A 324 -5.56 -4.41 38.45
C ASP A 324 -7.07 -4.74 38.65
N ASP A 325 -7.89 -3.89 39.26
CA ASP A 325 -9.25 -4.28 39.69
C ASP A 325 -10.43 -3.60 38.98
N GLU A 326 -10.21 -2.76 37.96
CA GLU A 326 -11.28 -2.02 37.27
C GLU A 326 -11.60 -2.52 35.84
N TRP A 327 -11.09 -3.68 35.41
CA TRP A 327 -11.33 -4.19 34.04
C TRP A 327 -12.69 -4.89 33.83
N LYS A 328 -13.54 -5.03 34.86
CA LYS A 328 -14.81 -5.77 34.74
C LYS A 328 -16.08 -4.94 34.53
N ARG A 329 -16.00 -3.61 34.33
CA ARG A 329 -17.23 -2.78 34.28
C ARG A 329 -17.45 -1.88 33.07
N GLU A 330 -16.52 -1.77 32.13
CA GLU A 330 -16.69 -0.96 30.91
C GLU A 330 -16.52 -1.80 29.63
N SER A 331 -17.37 -2.81 29.46
CA SER A 331 -17.52 -3.55 28.19
C SER A 331 -18.82 -3.23 27.46
N ASN A 332 -19.46 -2.09 27.75
CA ASN A 332 -20.64 -1.63 27.04
C ASN A 332 -20.49 -0.15 26.68
N HIS A 333 -20.56 0.14 25.38
CA HIS A 333 -20.56 1.47 24.72
C HIS A 333 -19.25 1.97 24.12
N SER A 334 -18.77 1.28 23.07
CA SER A 334 -18.23 1.93 21.85
C SER A 334 -18.24 0.93 20.69
N PRO A 335 -18.66 1.29 19.45
CA PRO A 335 -18.66 0.38 18.32
C PRO A 335 -17.25 0.28 17.73
N SER A 336 -16.36 -0.43 18.43
CA SER A 336 -15.05 -0.81 17.87
C SER A 336 -15.26 -1.98 16.91
N VAL A 337 -15.07 -1.74 15.61
CA VAL A 337 -15.20 -2.76 14.54
C VAL A 337 -13.96 -3.64 14.50
N HIS A 338 -13.65 -4.29 15.62
CA HIS A 338 -12.51 -5.21 15.70
C HIS A 338 -13.00 -6.64 15.47
N TRP A 339 -12.79 -7.19 14.27
CA TRP A 339 -13.12 -8.58 13.98
C TRP A 339 -12.02 -9.51 14.50
N GLN A 340 -12.18 -9.96 15.75
CA GLN A 340 -11.24 -10.89 16.42
C GLN A 340 -11.13 -12.28 15.75
N SER A 341 -12.00 -12.62 14.79
CA SER A 341 -12.00 -13.90 14.08
C SER A 341 -12.74 -13.83 12.74
N VAL A 342 -12.48 -14.81 11.86
CA VAL A 342 -13.26 -15.07 10.63
C VAL A 342 -14.76 -15.09 10.92
N LYS A 343 -15.16 -15.76 12.02
CA LYS A 343 -16.57 -15.86 12.45
C LYS A 343 -17.20 -14.52 12.81
N THR A 344 -16.42 -13.57 13.34
CA THR A 344 -16.94 -12.24 13.71
C THR A 344 -17.03 -11.32 12.50
N TYR A 345 -16.09 -11.42 11.55
CA TYR A 345 -16.19 -10.74 10.24
C TYR A 345 -17.46 -11.15 9.48
N PHE A 346 -17.67 -12.46 9.25
CA PHE A 346 -18.83 -12.93 8.49
C PHE A 346 -20.17 -12.68 9.20
N ARG A 347 -20.23 -12.77 10.53
CA ARG A 347 -21.45 -12.38 11.29
C ARG A 347 -21.82 -10.92 11.11
N SER A 348 -20.85 -10.04 10.95
CA SER A 348 -21.10 -8.61 10.75
C SER A 348 -21.69 -8.30 9.37
N MET A 349 -21.27 -9.03 8.34
CA MET A 349 -21.79 -8.86 6.98
C MET A 349 -23.22 -9.38 6.85
N VAL A 350 -23.55 -10.51 7.50
CA VAL A 350 -24.92 -11.05 7.53
C VAL A 350 -25.89 -10.10 8.26
N ASN A 351 -25.43 -9.43 9.32
CA ASN A 351 -26.26 -8.47 10.06
C ASN A 351 -26.46 -7.11 9.37
N LEU A 352 -25.66 -6.78 8.33
CA LEU A 352 -25.82 -5.56 7.52
C LEU A 352 -26.75 -5.76 6.32
N ALA A 353 -27.09 -7.00 5.99
CA ALA A 353 -27.95 -7.37 4.87
C ALA A 353 -29.40 -7.73 5.30
N GLY A 354 -29.75 -7.54 6.57
CA GLY A 354 -31.05 -7.90 7.17
C GLY A 354 -31.94 -6.72 7.49
#